data_AF-A0A2N6NAQ4-F1
#
_entry.id   AF-A0A2N6NAQ4-F1
#
_cell.length_a   1.000
_cell.length_b   1.000
_cell.length_c   1.000
_cell.angle_alpha   90.00
_cell.angle_beta   90.00
_cell.angle_gamma   90.00
#
_symmetry.space_group_name_H-M   'P 1'
#
loop_
_entity.id
_entity.type
_entity.pdbx_description
1 polymer ?
#
loop_
_entity_poly.entity_id
_entity_poly.type
_entity_poly.pdbx_seq_one_letter_code
_entity_poly.pdbx_strand_id
1 'polypeptide(L)'
;MLEAGLEYGYLTNGDAIVFLNIDWTDPTVLRYHLARPAREVLADQDATWSNAVCQDLAFNIMALQSSQHGNDERVAAANKCNKWFVDFGHVLDQILKEEEEREEKEREEKAAHSGSTTPAGKKHRRVPSSPASVTSKKVIVIW
;
A
#
# COMPACT_ATOMS: atom_id res chain seq x y z
N MET A 1 8.30 -13.43 -14.30
CA MET A 1 9.73 -13.78 -14.13
C MET A 1 10.06 -15.03 -14.94
N LEU A 2 9.54 -16.21 -14.59
CA LEU A 2 9.74 -17.47 -15.36
C LEU A 2 9.38 -17.36 -16.84
N GLU A 3 8.17 -16.89 -17.15
CA GLU A 3 7.74 -16.68 -18.54
C GLU A 3 8.65 -15.69 -19.28
N ALA A 4 9.27 -14.73 -18.60
CA ALA A 4 10.16 -13.75 -19.22
C ALA A 4 11.63 -14.21 -19.26
N GLY A 5 11.97 -15.35 -18.66
CA GLY A 5 13.36 -15.82 -18.56
C GLY A 5 14.21 -15.05 -17.56
N LEU A 6 13.59 -14.38 -16.59
CA LEU A 6 14.28 -13.54 -15.61
C LEU A 6 14.53 -14.35 -14.33
N GLU A 7 15.81 -14.47 -13.94
CA GLU A 7 16.19 -15.06 -12.64
C GLU A 7 15.92 -14.08 -11.50
N TYR A 8 16.22 -12.80 -11.72
CA TYR A 8 16.13 -11.74 -10.72
C TYR A 8 14.93 -10.82 -10.97
N GLY A 9 14.23 -10.46 -9.91
CA GLY A 9 13.16 -9.46 -9.92
C GLY A 9 13.05 -8.78 -8.55
N TYR A 10 12.29 -7.71 -8.44
CA TYR A 10 11.99 -7.11 -7.14
C TYR A 10 10.64 -6.39 -7.14
N LEU A 11 10.13 -6.18 -5.95
CA LEU A 11 8.91 -5.42 -5.66
C LEU A 11 9.25 -4.39 -4.60
N THR A 12 8.67 -3.19 -4.68
CA THR A 12 8.88 -2.15 -3.68
C THR A 12 7.57 -1.43 -3.35
N ASN A 13 7.42 -1.06 -2.09
CA ASN A 13 6.35 -0.20 -1.59
C ASN A 13 6.89 1.19 -1.17
N GLY A 14 8.10 1.55 -1.62
CA GLY A 14 8.78 2.78 -1.23
C GLY A 14 9.44 2.75 0.16
N ASP A 15 8.86 2.02 1.12
CA ASP A 15 9.45 1.81 2.46
C ASP A 15 10.35 0.56 2.54
N ALA A 16 9.96 -0.50 1.83
CA ALA A 16 10.67 -1.78 1.80
C ALA A 16 10.81 -2.29 0.37
N ILE A 17 11.91 -2.99 0.12
CA ILE A 17 12.23 -3.63 -1.14
C ILE A 17 12.27 -5.13 -0.91
N VAL A 18 11.53 -5.89 -1.72
CA VAL A 18 11.54 -7.35 -1.72
C VAL A 18 12.28 -7.79 -2.98
N PHE A 19 13.54 -8.20 -2.81
CA PHE A 19 14.31 -8.80 -3.88
C PHE A 19 13.93 -10.27 -4.04
N LEU A 20 13.76 -10.69 -5.28
CA LEU A 20 13.31 -12.01 -5.67
C LEU A 20 14.39 -12.66 -6.54
N ASN A 21 14.64 -13.94 -6.29
CA ASN A 21 15.57 -14.75 -7.07
C ASN A 21 14.96 -16.14 -7.32
N ILE A 22 15.02 -16.58 -8.57
CA ILE A 22 14.59 -17.91 -9.00
C ILE A 22 15.82 -18.74 -9.29
N ASP A 23 15.92 -19.89 -8.63
CA ASP A 23 16.93 -20.88 -8.94
C ASP A 23 16.49 -21.69 -10.16
N TRP A 24 17.22 -21.63 -11.27
CA TRP A 24 16.85 -22.39 -12.48
C TRP A 24 17.08 -23.89 -12.33
N THR A 25 17.85 -24.34 -11.33
CA THR A 25 17.97 -25.76 -11.01
C THR A 25 16.71 -26.30 -10.34
N ASP A 26 16.04 -25.48 -9.53
CA ASP A 26 14.75 -25.76 -8.91
C ASP A 26 13.80 -24.55 -9.04
N PRO A 27 13.14 -24.39 -10.21
CA PRO A 27 12.32 -23.22 -10.49
C PRO A 27 11.04 -23.17 -9.64
N THR A 28 10.76 -24.21 -8.84
CA THR A 28 9.59 -24.27 -7.98
C THR A 28 9.73 -23.42 -6.72
N VAL A 29 10.95 -23.04 -6.35
CA VAL A 29 11.24 -22.27 -5.13
C VAL A 29 11.63 -20.84 -5.51
N LEU A 30 10.80 -19.88 -5.09
CA LEU A 30 11.11 -18.46 -5.17
C LEU A 30 11.82 -18.03 -3.89
N ARG A 31 13.10 -17.67 -4.00
CA ARG A 31 13.86 -17.08 -2.88
C ARG A 31 13.57 -15.60 -2.82
N TYR A 32 13.38 -15.08 -1.61
CA TYR A 32 13.16 -13.65 -1.39
C TYR A 32 14.11 -13.12 -0.32
N HIS A 33 14.47 -11.86 -0.47
CA HIS A 33 15.19 -11.08 0.53
C HIS A 33 14.43 -9.77 0.76
N LEU A 34 13.99 -9.54 2.00
CA LEU A 34 13.32 -8.30 2.40
C LEU A 34 14.35 -7.32 2.92
N ALA A 35 14.56 -6.25 2.18
CA ALA A 35 15.36 -5.12 2.60
C ALA A 35 14.48 -3.95 3.05
N ARG A 36 14.87 -3.28 4.12
CA ARG A 36 14.30 -2.01 4.58
C ARG A 36 15.41 -0.98 4.72
N PRO A 37 15.79 -0.31 3.63
CA PRO A 37 16.93 0.58 3.61
C PRO A 37 16.84 1.70 4.66
N ALA A 38 15.63 2.25 4.88
CA ALA A 38 15.42 3.30 5.88
C ALA A 38 15.73 2.84 7.32
N ARG A 39 15.56 1.55 7.63
CA ARG A 39 15.88 0.96 8.94
C ARG A 39 17.30 0.45 9.00
N GLU A 40 17.81 -0.07 7.88
CA GLU A 40 19.15 -0.62 7.77
C GLU A 40 20.21 0.48 7.85
N VAL A 41 20.01 1.64 7.24
CA VAL A 41 20.90 2.81 7.39
C VAL A 41 21.06 3.26 8.85
N LEU A 42 20.04 3.05 9.70
CA LEU A 42 20.07 3.42 11.11
C LEU A 42 20.69 2.34 12.01
N ALA A 43 20.64 1.08 11.58
CA ALA A 43 21.09 -0.07 12.36
C ALA A 43 22.52 -0.50 12.03
N ASP A 44 22.98 -0.21 10.81
CA ASP A 44 24.25 -0.70 10.29
C ASP A 44 25.42 0.24 10.61
N GLN A 45 26.59 -0.34 10.85
CA GLN A 45 27.82 0.45 11.11
C GLN A 45 28.30 1.13 9.83
N ASP A 46 28.00 0.54 8.68
CA ASP A 46 28.42 1.01 7.37
C ASP A 46 27.24 1.52 6.53
N ALA A 47 26.62 2.61 7.00
CA ALA A 47 25.49 3.30 6.37
C ALA A 47 25.68 3.69 4.90
N THR A 48 26.91 3.63 4.38
CA THR A 48 27.23 3.97 2.99
C THR A 48 26.72 2.91 2.01
N TRP A 49 26.65 1.62 2.39
CA TRP A 49 26.19 0.53 1.52
C TRP A 49 24.75 0.08 1.79
N SER A 50 24.22 0.39 2.98
CA SER A 50 22.88 -0.02 3.41
C SER A 50 21.77 0.92 2.91
N ASN A 51 22.11 1.88 2.05
CA ASN A 51 21.14 2.77 1.40
C ASN A 51 20.43 2.06 0.24
N ALA A 52 19.19 2.47 -0.04
CA ALA A 52 18.34 1.91 -1.08
C ALA A 52 19.03 1.93 -2.45
N VAL A 53 19.69 3.04 -2.79
CA VAL A 53 20.39 3.22 -4.06
C VAL A 53 21.53 2.21 -4.23
N CYS A 54 22.29 1.94 -3.17
CA CYS A 54 23.40 0.99 -3.21
C CYS A 54 22.91 -0.44 -3.36
N GLN A 55 21.84 -0.79 -2.65
CA GLN A 55 21.21 -2.11 -2.75
C GLN A 55 20.58 -2.34 -4.12
N ASP A 56 19.84 -1.36 -4.65
CA ASP A 56 19.28 -1.44 -6.00
C ASP A 56 20.39 -1.54 -7.05
N LEU A 57 21.46 -0.75 -6.93
CA LEU A 57 22.59 -0.82 -7.86
C LEU A 57 23.26 -2.20 -7.83
N ALA A 58 23.54 -2.73 -6.63
CA ALA A 58 24.12 -4.07 -6.47
C ALA A 58 23.21 -5.14 -7.09
N PHE A 59 21.90 -5.04 -6.84
CA PHE A 59 20.92 -5.93 -7.43
C PHE A 59 20.89 -5.85 -8.96
N ASN A 60 20.91 -4.64 -9.54
CA ASN A 60 20.93 -4.47 -10.99
C ASN A 60 22.19 -5.07 -11.63
N ILE A 61 23.35 -4.94 -10.97
CA ILE A 61 24.60 -5.57 -11.45
C ILE A 61 24.46 -7.09 -11.46
N MET A 62 23.93 -7.69 -10.38
CA MET A 62 23.68 -9.13 -10.32
C MET A 62 22.70 -9.58 -11.42
N ALA A 63 21.63 -8.82 -11.63
CA ALA A 63 20.64 -9.11 -12.66
C ALA A 63 21.23 -9.02 -14.08
N LEU A 64 22.13 -8.08 -14.36
CA LEU A 64 22.80 -7.96 -15.66
C LEU A 64 23.83 -9.06 -15.92
N GLN A 65 24.41 -9.62 -14.86
CA GLN A 65 25.34 -10.75 -14.96
C GLN A 65 24.63 -12.10 -15.12
N SER A 66 23.32 -12.15 -14.92
CA SER A 66 22.54 -13.38 -15.06
C SER A 66 22.54 -13.91 -16.49
N SER A 67 22.47 -15.24 -16.61
CA SER A 67 22.33 -15.92 -17.89
C SER A 67 20.96 -15.66 -18.51
N GLN A 68 20.94 -15.43 -19.82
CA GLN A 68 19.68 -15.45 -20.56
C GLN A 68 19.25 -16.90 -20.79
N HIS A 69 18.06 -17.25 -20.29
CA HIS A 69 17.51 -18.59 -20.48
C HIS A 69 16.79 -18.74 -21.81
N GLY A 70 17.06 -19.87 -22.48
CA GLY A 70 16.42 -20.24 -23.73
C GLY A 70 14.91 -20.43 -23.58
N ASN A 71 14.19 -20.36 -24.70
CA ASN A 71 12.74 -20.53 -24.69
C ASN A 71 12.32 -21.92 -24.17
N ASP A 72 13.08 -22.96 -24.51
CA ASP A 72 12.80 -24.34 -24.09
C ASP A 72 12.95 -24.51 -22.57
N GLU A 73 13.97 -23.89 -21.97
CA GLU A 73 14.19 -23.89 -20.51
C GLU A 73 13.08 -23.13 -19.80
N ARG A 74 12.65 -21.99 -20.34
CA ARG A 74 11.53 -21.19 -19.80
C ARG A 74 10.23 -21.97 -19.80
N VAL A 75 9.90 -22.65 -20.89
CA VAL A 75 8.68 -23.46 -21.00
C VAL A 75 8.75 -24.66 -20.07
N ALA A 76 9.89 -25.34 -19.99
CA ALA A 76 10.08 -26.46 -19.07
C ALA A 76 9.95 -26.04 -17.60
N ALA A 77 10.53 -24.89 -17.24
CA ALA A 77 10.44 -24.34 -15.88
C ALA A 77 9.01 -23.89 -15.55
N ALA A 78 8.32 -23.22 -16.48
CA ALA A 78 6.93 -22.81 -16.31
C ALA A 78 5.98 -24.01 -16.11
N ASN A 79 6.19 -25.09 -16.88
CA ASN A 79 5.39 -26.31 -16.76
C ASN A 79 5.62 -27.07 -15.44
N LYS A 80 6.82 -26.94 -14.84
CA LYS A 80 7.12 -27.53 -13.52
C LYS A 80 6.49 -26.76 -12.37
N CYS A 81 6.17 -25.49 -12.57
CA CYS A 81 5.64 -24.63 -11.52
C CYS A 81 4.12 -24.74 -11.42
N ASN A 82 3.61 -24.82 -10.19
CA ASN A 82 2.17 -24.74 -9.96
C ASN A 82 1.69 -23.32 -10.29
N LYS A 83 0.73 -23.20 -11.20
CA LYS A 83 0.09 -21.93 -11.50
C LYS A 83 -0.84 -21.57 -10.35
N TRP A 84 -0.56 -20.46 -9.67
CA TRP A 84 -1.47 -19.97 -8.65
C TRP A 84 -2.68 -19.34 -9.34
N PHE A 85 -3.84 -20.00 -9.22
CA PHE A 85 -5.08 -19.48 -9.77
C PHE A 85 -5.62 -18.43 -8.80
N VAL A 86 -5.40 -17.16 -9.13
CA VAL A 86 -6.04 -16.04 -8.44
C VAL A 86 -7.22 -15.61 -9.29
N ASP A 87 -8.44 -15.87 -8.80
CA ASP A 87 -9.65 -15.34 -9.40
C ASP A 87 -9.82 -13.87 -9.01
N PHE A 88 -9.33 -12.98 -9.86
CA PHE A 88 -9.43 -11.55 -9.65
C PHE A 88 -10.90 -11.07 -9.60
N GLY A 89 -11.84 -11.77 -10.27
CA GLY A 89 -13.25 -11.43 -10.22
C GLY A 89 -13.82 -11.65 -8.82
N HIS A 90 -13.53 -12.81 -8.23
CA HIS A 90 -13.94 -13.11 -6.85
C HIS A 90 -13.30 -12.15 -5.83
N VAL A 91 -12.02 -11.81 -5.99
CA VAL A 91 -11.35 -10.84 -5.10
C VAL A 91 -11.98 -9.44 -5.21
N LEU A 92 -12.31 -9.00 -6.43
CA LEU A 92 -12.98 -7.72 -6.65
C LEU A 92 -14.39 -7.70 -6.04
N ASP A 93 -15.17 -8.77 -6.22
CA ASP A 93 -16.51 -8.90 -5.65
C ASP A 93 -16.47 -8.88 -4.10
N GLN A 94 -15.45 -9.47 -3.49
CA GLN A 94 -15.25 -9.39 -2.03
C GLN A 94 -14.96 -7.96 -1.58
N ILE A 95 -14.05 -7.25 -2.26
CA ILE A 95 -13.72 -5.86 -1.94
C ILE A 95 -14.95 -4.96 -2.06
N LEU A 96 -15.73 -5.12 -3.13
CA LEU A 96 -16.94 -4.32 -3.36
C LEU A 96 -17.99 -4.55 -2.26
N LYS A 97 -18.23 -5.82 -1.88
CA LYS A 97 -19.15 -6.13 -0.77
C LYS A 97 -18.68 -5.53 0.56
N GLU A 98 -17.38 -5.58 0.85
CA GLU A 98 -16.82 -4.97 2.05
C GLU A 98 -16.96 -3.44 2.07
N GLU A 99 -16.83 -2.78 0.92
CA GLU A 99 -17.07 -1.35 0.77
C GLU A 99 -18.56 -0.99 0.97
N GLU A 100 -19.48 -1.74 0.36
CA GLU A 100 -20.93 -1.56 0.53
C GLU A 100 -21.36 -1.71 2.00
N GLU A 101 -20.86 -2.74 2.70
CA GLU A 101 -21.14 -2.93 4.13
C GLU A 101 -20.56 -1.81 5.00
N ARG A 102 -19.41 -1.24 4.61
CA ARG A 102 -18.81 -0.10 5.32
C ARG A 102 -19.67 1.16 5.14
N GLU A 103 -20.14 1.42 3.92
CA GLU A 103 -21.04 2.54 3.64
C GLU A 103 -22.39 2.42 4.35
N GLU A 104 -22.95 1.21 4.44
CA GLU A 104 -24.20 0.95 5.16
C GLU A 104 -24.04 1.23 6.67
N LYS A 105 -22.96 0.73 7.28
CA LYS A 105 -22.63 1.01 8.69
C LYS A 105 -22.44 2.50 8.95
N GLU A 106 -21.78 3.22 8.05
CA GLU A 106 -21.65 4.68 8.16
C GLU A 106 -22.98 5.42 8.05
N ARG A 107 -23.89 4.96 7.18
CA ARG A 107 -25.25 5.54 7.07
C ARG A 107 -26.06 5.29 8.34
N GLU A 108 -25.99 4.09 8.90
CA GLU A 108 -26.66 3.74 10.15
C GLU A 108 -26.13 4.56 11.32
N GLU A 109 -24.81 4.75 11.42
CA GLU A 109 -24.18 5.55 12.47
C GLU A 109 -24.53 7.05 12.34
N LYS A 110 -24.55 7.58 11.11
CA LYS A 110 -25.01 8.96 10.82
C LYS A 110 -26.50 9.13 11.15
N ALA A 111 -27.32 8.11 10.87
CA ALA A 111 -28.74 8.12 11.22
C ALA A 111 -28.94 8.11 12.75
N ALA A 112 -28.18 7.29 13.48
CA ALA A 112 -28.21 7.22 14.94
C ALA A 112 -27.77 8.54 15.61
N HIS A 113 -26.76 9.21 15.06
CA HIS A 113 -26.32 10.53 15.55
C HIS A 113 -27.27 11.68 15.19
N SER A 114 -28.07 11.57 14.12
CA SER A 114 -29.06 12.60 13.78
C SER A 114 -30.28 12.62 14.70
N GLY A 115 -30.54 11.53 15.43
CA GLY A 115 -31.71 11.31 16.27
C GLY A 115 -31.72 12.04 17.63
N SER A 116 -30.61 12.66 18.07
CA SER A 116 -30.54 13.40 19.33
C SER A 116 -30.54 14.92 19.17
N THR A 117 -31.39 15.47 18.30
CA THR A 117 -31.74 16.89 18.43
C THR A 117 -32.85 17.01 19.45
N THR A 118 -32.49 17.24 20.72
CA THR A 118 -33.46 17.57 21.78
C THR A 118 -34.33 18.75 21.32
N PRO A 119 -35.67 18.67 21.37
CA PRO A 119 -36.49 19.82 21.04
C PRO A 119 -36.28 20.89 22.11
N ALA A 120 -35.49 21.91 21.78
CA ALA A 120 -35.29 23.06 22.64
C ALA A 120 -36.64 23.77 22.83
N GLY A 121 -37.28 23.52 23.98
CA GLY A 121 -38.54 24.14 24.36
C GLY A 121 -38.44 25.66 24.29
N LYS A 122 -39.35 26.28 23.51
CA LYS A 122 -39.55 27.73 23.45
C LYS A 122 -39.81 28.27 24.86
N LYS A 123 -38.81 28.87 25.49
CA LYS A 123 -39.01 29.73 26.66
C LYS A 123 -39.01 31.18 26.19
N HIS A 124 -40.20 31.78 26.20
CA HIS A 124 -40.35 33.24 26.24
C HIS A 124 -39.51 33.80 27.39
N ARG A 125 -38.48 34.59 27.08
CA ARG A 125 -37.88 35.50 28.05
C ARG A 125 -37.67 36.85 27.39
N ARG A 126 -38.23 37.86 28.06
CA ARG A 126 -38.38 39.24 27.63
C ARG A 126 -37.03 39.90 27.36
N VAL A 127 -37.00 40.76 26.35
CA VAL A 127 -35.94 41.76 26.10
C VAL A 127 -35.98 42.82 27.21
N PRO A 128 -34.84 43.44 27.56
CA PRO A 128 -34.71 44.87 27.23
C PRO A 128 -33.33 45.28 26.65
N SER A 129 -33.40 46.00 25.51
CA SER A 129 -32.58 47.13 25.03
C SER A 129 -31.03 47.14 25.14
N SER A 130 -30.36 46.87 24.00
CA SER A 130 -29.31 47.62 23.24
C SER A 130 -28.20 48.47 23.91
N PRO A 131 -27.12 48.88 23.18
CA PRO A 131 -26.31 48.19 22.16
C PRO A 131 -24.78 48.46 22.33
N ALA A 132 -23.88 47.61 21.82
CA ALA A 132 -22.54 48.06 21.39
C ALA A 132 -21.74 47.03 20.56
N SER A 133 -21.39 47.47 19.35
CA SER A 133 -20.17 47.18 18.57
C SER A 133 -19.77 45.73 18.23
N VAL A 134 -20.18 45.32 17.02
CA VAL A 134 -19.30 45.05 15.87
C VAL A 134 -17.80 44.89 16.19
N THR A 135 -17.22 43.73 15.86
CA THR A 135 -16.16 43.64 14.83
C THR A 135 -15.82 42.20 14.48
N SER A 136 -15.88 41.95 13.17
CA SER A 136 -15.48 40.74 12.47
C SER A 136 -13.96 40.63 12.42
N LYS A 137 -13.40 39.44 12.65
CA LYS A 137 -12.12 39.04 12.04
C LYS A 137 -12.19 37.60 11.57
N LYS A 138 -12.36 37.46 10.25
CA LYS A 138 -11.91 36.30 9.46
C LYS A 138 -10.41 36.14 9.67
N VAL A 139 -9.95 34.92 9.95
CA VAL A 139 -8.58 34.52 9.61
C VAL A 139 -8.69 33.29 8.71
N ILE A 140 -8.12 33.47 7.53
CA ILE A 140 -8.07 32.58 6.40
C ILE A 140 -6.95 31.57 6.64
N VAL A 141 -7.24 30.30 6.36
CA VAL A 141 -6.26 29.23 6.16
C VAL A 141 -5.62 29.45 4.79
N ILE A 142 -4.30 29.44 4.72
CA ILE A 142 -3.57 29.31 3.45
C ILE A 142 -2.66 28.08 3.59
N TRP A 143 -2.84 27.16 2.66
CA TRP A 143 -1.97 26.03 2.36
C TRP A 143 -0.66 26.50 1.73
#